data_AF-E9H0Q2-F1
#
_entry.id   AF-E9H0Q2-F1
#
_cell.length_a   1.000
_cell.length_b   1.000
_cell.length_c   1.000
_cell.angle_alpha   90.00
_cell.angle_beta   90.00
_cell.angle_gamma   90.00
#
_symmetry.space_group_name_H-M   'P 1'
#
loop_
_entity.id
_entity.type
_entity.pdbx_description
1 polymer ?
#
loop_
_entity_poly.entity_id
_entity_poly.type
_entity_poly.pdbx_seq_one_letter_code
_entity_poly.pdbx_strand_id
1 'polypeptide(L)'
;RRQTNLPSDTPAVSGPFKANSRSRYVELVLVVDNKSYESQDKDLNRVFRRCKDIANIVNALYAPLNIFVALVGIVVWSEKDEIQISVKGDETLTNFLHYRRVRLSKEHPNDNAQLLTGIQFQGGVVGKALKGPMCTYEFSGGVAMDHSPTVGLVATTVAHEMGHNFGMEHDNDSLCHCPDDKCIMAASSSAISPTHWSSCSLENLALAFEHGMDYCLRNKPASLFKSPECGNMFVEEGEECDCGLPGRCDNPCCNPLTCKLHVNATCATGDCCDTATCRVKNAGTACRSSLQECDLPEYCTGKSEYCPADLHKLDGTLCGQEKAYCYEGSCRTHSDQCRLLWGPSGKGSDAKCYDQNTHGNKTGNCGYLKVNDTFTKCLDENTHCGLLHCSHLNERLEFGMESVAVLSHSFFNVDGKIIPCRTANVDLGLQDVDPGLVPNGARCGHNKMCVDQRCVAVSSVIKAGCPHKCGMNGECNNLGKCHCKAGFDPPFCQHFGVGGSEDGGPASDPNGKRVLICHNQKS
;
A
#
# COMPACT_ATOMS: atom_id res chain seq x y z
N ARG A 1 6.32 -5.89 -0.67
CA ARG A 1 7.10 -6.98 -1.30
C ARG A 1 6.65 -7.14 -2.75
N ARG A 2 7.35 -6.54 -3.71
CA ARG A 2 7.32 -7.02 -5.10
C ARG A 2 8.71 -7.56 -5.39
N GLN A 3 8.85 -8.87 -5.61
CA GLN A 3 9.96 -9.36 -6.43
C GLN A 3 9.59 -8.99 -7.87
N THR A 4 9.97 -7.79 -8.29
CA THR A 4 9.92 -7.40 -9.69
C THR A 4 11.06 -8.10 -10.42
N ASN A 5 10.77 -9.20 -11.11
CA ASN A 5 11.41 -9.46 -12.40
C ASN A 5 10.81 -8.48 -13.42
N LEU A 6 11.03 -7.17 -13.23
CA LEU A 6 10.82 -6.19 -14.29
C LEU A 6 12.13 -6.12 -15.10
N PRO A 7 12.05 -6.07 -16.45
CA PRO A 7 13.19 -5.74 -17.27
C PRO A 7 13.87 -4.46 -16.77
N SER A 8 15.20 -4.40 -16.84
CA SER A 8 16.05 -3.30 -16.35
C SER A 8 15.75 -1.91 -16.94
N ASP A 9 14.82 -1.82 -17.91
CA ASP A 9 14.64 -0.68 -18.81
C ASP A 9 13.27 0.03 -18.65
N THR A 10 12.45 -0.32 -17.65
CA THR A 10 11.26 0.50 -17.33
C THR A 10 11.65 1.71 -16.46
N PRO A 11 11.42 2.96 -16.92
CA PRO A 11 11.72 4.15 -16.12
C PRO A 11 10.94 4.10 -14.80
N ALA A 12 11.64 4.23 -13.68
CA ALA A 12 11.01 4.19 -12.37
C ALA A 12 10.18 5.47 -12.14
N VAL A 13 8.89 5.31 -11.86
CA VAL A 13 8.01 6.43 -11.47
C VAL A 13 8.51 7.01 -10.14
N SER A 14 8.92 8.28 -10.11
CA SER A 14 9.51 8.92 -8.94
C SER A 14 8.50 9.38 -7.89
N GLY A 15 7.21 9.12 -8.15
CA GLY A 15 6.16 9.19 -7.14
C GLY A 15 5.69 10.61 -6.86
N PRO A 16 4.64 10.76 -6.04
CA PRO A 16 4.01 12.06 -5.85
C PRO A 16 4.78 13.02 -4.98
N PHE A 17 4.68 14.32 -5.28
CA PHE A 17 5.54 15.33 -4.64
C PHE A 17 5.32 15.51 -3.14
N LYS A 18 4.12 15.21 -2.64
CA LYS A 18 3.78 15.22 -1.20
C LYS A 18 3.83 13.84 -0.55
N ALA A 19 4.28 12.83 -1.28
CA ALA A 19 4.34 11.49 -0.73
C ALA A 19 5.37 11.40 0.39
N ASN A 20 5.06 10.58 1.37
CA ASN A 20 5.86 10.26 2.54
C ASN A 20 5.69 8.77 2.88
N SER A 21 6.37 8.30 3.93
CA SER A 21 6.30 6.89 4.36
C SER A 21 4.90 6.39 4.76
N ARG A 22 3.94 7.28 4.97
CA ARG A 22 2.53 6.95 5.28
C ARG A 22 1.60 7.12 4.09
N SER A 23 2.11 7.48 2.92
CA SER A 23 1.27 7.62 1.73
C SER A 23 0.72 6.28 1.29
N ARG A 24 -0.45 6.33 0.65
CA ARG A 24 -1.10 5.19 0.01
C ARG A 24 -1.21 5.43 -1.47
N TYR A 25 -1.14 4.35 -2.24
CA TYR A 25 -1.19 4.35 -3.69
C TYR A 25 -2.31 3.42 -4.12
N VAL A 26 -3.23 3.91 -4.94
CA VAL A 26 -4.26 3.09 -5.57
C VAL A 26 -3.89 2.90 -7.02
N GLU A 27 -3.51 1.68 -7.40
CA GLU A 27 -3.38 1.28 -8.80
C GLU A 27 -4.78 1.12 -9.40
N LEU A 28 -5.26 2.18 -10.07
CA LEU A 28 -6.60 2.28 -10.65
C LEU A 28 -6.60 1.81 -12.10
N VAL A 29 -7.58 0.97 -12.46
CA VAL A 29 -7.95 0.68 -13.85
C VAL A 29 -9.32 1.27 -14.17
N LEU A 30 -9.40 2.01 -15.28
CA LEU A 30 -10.67 2.48 -15.82
C LEU A 30 -11.11 1.58 -16.98
N VAL A 31 -12.35 1.11 -16.92
CA VAL A 31 -12.97 0.35 -18.01
C VAL A 31 -14.04 1.21 -18.65
N VAL A 32 -14.10 1.27 -19.98
CA VAL A 32 -15.06 2.10 -20.71
C VAL A 32 -15.92 1.20 -21.57
N ASP A 33 -17.24 1.27 -21.35
CA ASP A 33 -18.20 0.49 -22.13
C ASP A 33 -18.30 0.96 -23.58
N ASN A 34 -18.95 0.14 -24.41
CA ASN A 34 -19.09 0.43 -25.83
C ASN A 34 -19.84 1.75 -26.05
N LYS A 35 -20.93 1.98 -25.30
CA LYS A 35 -21.75 3.18 -25.46
C LYS A 35 -20.99 4.48 -25.13
N SER A 36 -20.17 4.50 -24.09
CA SER A 36 -19.27 5.61 -23.78
C SER A 36 -18.17 5.75 -24.83
N TYR A 37 -17.66 4.66 -25.39
CA TYR A 37 -16.75 4.74 -26.53
C TYR A 37 -17.42 5.37 -27.77
N GLU A 38 -18.67 5.00 -28.08
CA GLU A 38 -19.43 5.61 -29.18
C GLU A 38 -19.69 7.10 -28.95
N SER A 39 -19.94 7.52 -27.70
CA SER A 39 -20.15 8.94 -27.34
C SER A 39 -18.88 9.79 -27.52
N GLN A 40 -17.70 9.16 -27.53
CA GLN A 40 -16.41 9.78 -27.83
C GLN A 40 -16.03 9.65 -29.31
N ASP A 41 -17.02 9.60 -30.21
CA ASP A 41 -16.86 9.48 -31.66
C ASP A 41 -16.05 8.25 -32.11
N LYS A 42 -16.05 7.18 -31.29
CA LYS A 42 -15.26 5.96 -31.56
C LYS A 42 -13.76 6.26 -31.73
N ASP A 43 -13.25 7.26 -31.01
CA ASP A 43 -11.84 7.65 -31.01
C ASP A 43 -11.18 7.25 -29.70
N LEU A 44 -10.30 6.24 -29.76
CA LEU A 44 -9.56 5.75 -28.60
C LEU A 44 -8.73 6.85 -27.92
N ASN A 45 -8.17 7.82 -28.67
CA ASN A 45 -7.39 8.89 -28.10
C ASN A 45 -8.26 9.91 -27.35
N ARG A 46 -9.52 10.08 -27.73
CA ARG A 46 -10.48 10.88 -26.95
C ARG A 46 -10.85 10.18 -25.66
N VAL A 47 -11.12 8.87 -25.72
CA VAL A 47 -11.38 8.06 -24.52
C VAL A 47 -10.20 8.09 -23.56
N PHE A 48 -8.97 7.89 -24.05
CA PHE A 48 -7.78 7.91 -23.22
C PHE A 48 -7.57 9.27 -22.54
N ARG A 49 -7.70 10.39 -23.27
CA ARG A 49 -7.61 11.73 -22.68
C ARG A 49 -8.68 11.95 -21.61
N ARG A 50 -9.94 11.61 -21.91
CA ARG A 50 -11.05 11.74 -20.95
C ARG A 50 -10.79 10.94 -19.67
N CYS A 51 -10.32 9.69 -19.79
CA CYS A 51 -10.00 8.84 -18.64
C CYS A 51 -8.80 9.37 -17.83
N LYS A 52 -7.76 9.91 -18.49
CA LYS A 52 -6.64 10.57 -17.82
C LYS A 52 -7.11 11.81 -17.06
N ASP A 53 -7.94 12.64 -17.66
CA ASP A 53 -8.52 13.83 -17.00
C ASP A 53 -9.35 13.42 -15.77
N ILE A 54 -10.17 12.36 -15.88
CA ILE A 54 -10.93 11.79 -14.76
C ILE A 54 -9.97 11.34 -13.65
N ALA A 55 -8.97 10.53 -13.97
CA ALA A 55 -8.03 10.00 -12.99
C ALA A 55 -7.20 11.10 -12.31
N ASN A 56 -6.78 12.13 -13.05
CA ASN A 56 -6.03 13.27 -12.50
C ASN A 56 -6.87 14.09 -11.52
N ILE A 57 -8.17 14.29 -11.81
CA ILE A 57 -9.09 14.94 -10.87
C ILE A 57 -9.33 14.05 -9.64
N VAL A 58 -9.58 12.74 -9.83
CA VAL A 58 -9.75 11.79 -8.72
C VAL A 58 -8.50 11.80 -7.83
N ASN A 59 -7.30 11.75 -8.40
CA ASN A 59 -6.05 11.84 -7.67
C ASN A 59 -5.96 13.14 -6.87
N ALA A 60 -6.33 14.27 -7.48
CA ALA A 60 -6.35 15.56 -6.78
C ALA A 60 -7.38 15.66 -5.65
N LEU A 61 -8.48 14.90 -5.70
CA LEU A 61 -9.47 14.81 -4.61
C LEU A 61 -8.96 13.93 -3.46
N TYR A 62 -8.18 12.88 -3.74
CA TYR A 62 -7.64 11.96 -2.74
C TYR A 62 -6.30 12.41 -2.13
N ALA A 63 -5.51 13.22 -2.84
CA ALA A 63 -4.20 13.69 -2.38
C ALA A 63 -4.22 14.37 -0.98
N PRO A 64 -5.23 15.18 -0.60
CA PRO A 64 -5.36 15.71 0.77
C PRO A 64 -5.48 14.63 1.85
N LEU A 65 -5.93 13.42 1.50
CA LEU A 65 -6.02 12.26 2.39
C LEU A 65 -4.72 11.45 2.44
N ASN A 66 -3.65 11.93 1.80
CA ASN A 66 -2.38 11.21 1.60
C ASN A 66 -2.55 9.88 0.83
N ILE A 67 -3.55 9.84 -0.06
CA ILE A 67 -3.84 8.75 -0.98
C ILE A 67 -3.59 9.27 -2.41
N PHE A 68 -2.78 8.57 -3.17
CA PHE A 68 -2.43 8.91 -4.54
C PHE A 68 -2.97 7.87 -5.50
N VAL A 69 -3.80 8.32 -6.44
CA VAL A 69 -4.45 7.45 -7.41
C VAL A 69 -3.62 7.41 -8.68
N ALA A 70 -3.07 6.23 -8.96
CA ALA A 70 -2.20 5.95 -10.10
C ALA A 70 -3.02 5.24 -11.18
N LEU A 71 -3.22 5.89 -12.34
CA LEU A 71 -3.87 5.24 -13.47
C LEU A 71 -2.92 4.25 -14.14
N VAL A 72 -3.10 2.96 -13.88
CA VAL A 72 -2.22 1.89 -14.41
C VAL A 72 -2.78 1.23 -15.66
N GLY A 73 -4.07 1.42 -15.97
CA GLY A 73 -4.69 0.83 -17.15
C GLY A 73 -5.99 1.50 -17.59
N ILE A 74 -6.21 1.51 -18.90
CA ILE A 74 -7.51 1.81 -19.51
C ILE A 74 -7.89 0.65 -20.43
N VAL A 75 -9.07 0.07 -20.21
CA VAL A 75 -9.66 -0.98 -21.07
C VAL A 75 -10.90 -0.42 -21.76
N VAL A 76 -10.97 -0.54 -23.09
CA VAL A 76 -12.09 0.00 -23.89
C VAL A 76 -12.78 -1.12 -24.65
N TRP A 77 -14.09 -1.28 -24.41
CA TRP A 77 -14.93 -2.26 -25.12
C TRP A 77 -15.38 -1.72 -26.47
N SER A 78 -14.43 -1.61 -27.41
CA SER A 78 -14.62 -0.91 -28.69
C SER A 78 -15.53 -1.64 -29.70
N GLU A 79 -15.69 -2.96 -29.59
CA GLU A 79 -16.53 -3.77 -30.49
C GLU A 79 -17.91 -4.07 -29.90
N LYS A 80 -17.93 -4.54 -28.64
CA LYS A 80 -19.13 -4.87 -27.87
C LYS A 80 -18.80 -4.88 -26.38
N ASP A 81 -19.81 -4.74 -25.54
CA ASP A 81 -19.65 -4.89 -24.10
C ASP A 81 -19.28 -6.34 -23.73
N GLU A 82 -18.32 -6.49 -22.81
CA GLU A 82 -17.88 -7.79 -22.29
C GLU A 82 -18.79 -8.32 -21.17
N ILE A 83 -19.73 -7.49 -20.70
CA ILE A 83 -20.76 -7.84 -19.73
C ILE A 83 -22.12 -7.32 -20.19
N GLN A 84 -23.20 -7.84 -19.60
CA GLN A 84 -24.51 -7.22 -19.73
C GLN A 84 -24.61 -5.99 -18.82
N ILE A 85 -24.81 -4.82 -19.41
CA ILE A 85 -25.03 -3.56 -18.68
C ILE A 85 -26.54 -3.32 -18.53
N SER A 86 -27.01 -3.29 -17.28
CA SER A 86 -28.41 -3.06 -16.91
C SER A 86 -28.64 -1.60 -16.51
N VAL A 87 -29.88 -1.12 -16.65
CA VAL A 87 -30.29 0.18 -16.08
C VAL A 87 -30.37 0.13 -14.55
N LYS A 88 -30.31 -1.06 -13.95
CA LYS A 88 -30.15 -1.24 -12.50
C LYS A 88 -28.67 -1.27 -12.15
N GLY A 89 -28.19 -0.22 -11.48
CA GLY A 89 -26.78 -0.10 -11.09
C GLY A 89 -26.24 -1.30 -10.31
N ASP A 90 -27.04 -1.91 -9.44
CA ASP A 90 -26.61 -3.08 -8.64
C ASP A 90 -26.37 -4.35 -9.49
N GLU A 91 -27.18 -4.57 -10.54
CA GLU A 91 -26.98 -5.68 -11.48
C GLU A 91 -25.71 -5.44 -12.32
N THR A 92 -25.51 -4.22 -12.80
CA THR A 92 -24.30 -3.84 -13.56
C THR A 92 -23.04 -3.95 -12.71
N LEU A 93 -23.06 -3.48 -11.46
CA LEU A 93 -21.95 -3.63 -10.53
C LEU A 93 -21.60 -5.10 -10.29
N THR A 94 -22.61 -5.94 -10.06
CA THR A 94 -22.40 -7.39 -9.87
C THR A 94 -21.73 -8.03 -11.08
N ASN A 95 -22.21 -7.72 -12.29
CA ASN A 95 -21.64 -8.22 -13.53
C ASN A 95 -20.20 -7.71 -13.76
N PHE A 96 -19.94 -6.45 -13.44
CA PHE A 96 -18.63 -5.83 -13.59
C PHE A 96 -17.59 -6.42 -12.63
N LEU A 97 -17.95 -6.60 -11.35
CA LEU A 97 -17.07 -7.24 -10.37
C LEU A 97 -16.77 -8.70 -10.73
N HIS A 98 -17.75 -9.41 -11.30
CA HIS A 98 -17.51 -10.75 -11.87
C HIS A 98 -16.49 -10.71 -13.01
N TYR A 99 -16.66 -9.81 -13.99
CA TYR A 99 -15.69 -9.59 -15.08
C TYR A 99 -14.30 -9.24 -14.54
N ARG A 100 -14.24 -8.37 -13.52
CA ARG A 100 -12.98 -7.99 -12.88
C ARG A 100 -12.24 -9.21 -12.35
N ARG A 101 -12.94 -10.00 -11.53
CA ARG A 101 -12.43 -11.23 -10.92
C ARG A 101 -11.93 -12.23 -11.96
N VAL A 102 -12.75 -12.56 -12.97
CA VAL A 102 -12.43 -13.68 -13.86
C VAL A 102 -11.43 -13.34 -14.96
N ARG A 103 -11.35 -12.06 -15.36
CA ARG A 103 -10.57 -11.59 -16.51
C ARG A 103 -9.68 -10.38 -16.20
N LEU A 104 -10.27 -9.24 -15.82
CA LEU A 104 -9.55 -7.96 -15.75
C LEU A 104 -8.33 -8.02 -14.82
N SER A 105 -8.47 -8.53 -13.60
CA SER A 105 -7.39 -8.55 -12.60
C SER A 105 -6.20 -9.44 -13.00
N LYS A 106 -6.38 -10.36 -13.95
CA LYS A 106 -5.31 -11.21 -14.50
C LYS A 106 -4.58 -10.53 -15.64
N GLU A 107 -5.33 -9.88 -16.53
CA GLU A 107 -4.80 -9.16 -17.70
C GLU A 107 -4.16 -7.82 -17.29
N HIS A 108 -4.73 -7.17 -16.26
CA HIS A 108 -4.36 -5.87 -15.73
C HIS A 108 -4.39 -5.90 -14.19
N PRO A 109 -3.30 -6.33 -13.52
CA PRO A 109 -3.18 -6.26 -12.07
C PRO A 109 -3.47 -4.83 -11.55
N ASN A 110 -4.34 -4.72 -10.54
CA ASN A 110 -4.81 -3.45 -9.99
C ASN A 110 -5.34 -3.62 -8.57
N ASP A 111 -5.36 -2.53 -7.81
CA ASP A 111 -5.95 -2.48 -6.47
C ASP A 111 -7.47 -2.26 -6.56
N ASN A 112 -7.91 -1.47 -7.55
CA ASN A 112 -9.31 -1.10 -7.76
C ASN A 112 -9.59 -0.89 -9.26
N ALA A 113 -10.80 -1.23 -9.71
CA ALA A 113 -11.26 -0.92 -11.06
C ALA A 113 -12.63 -0.24 -11.08
N GLN A 114 -12.81 0.72 -11.98
CA GLN A 114 -14.06 1.49 -12.12
C GLN A 114 -14.56 1.42 -13.57
N LEU A 115 -15.82 1.02 -13.76
CA LEU A 115 -16.47 1.03 -15.08
C LEU A 115 -17.11 2.40 -15.34
N LEU A 116 -16.80 3.00 -16.48
CA LEU A 116 -17.49 4.17 -17.03
C LEU A 116 -18.50 3.69 -18.08
N THR A 117 -19.78 4.01 -17.87
CA THR A 117 -20.85 3.58 -18.78
C THR A 117 -21.67 4.75 -19.31
N GLY A 118 -22.01 4.69 -20.60
CA GLY A 118 -22.96 5.61 -21.23
C GLY A 118 -24.42 5.24 -20.96
N ILE A 119 -24.68 4.15 -20.24
CA ILE A 119 -26.03 3.72 -19.84
C ILE A 119 -26.50 4.56 -18.66
N GLN A 120 -27.74 5.05 -18.76
CA GLN A 120 -28.37 5.80 -17.69
C GLN A 120 -29.04 4.83 -16.71
N PHE A 121 -28.61 4.85 -15.45
CA PHE A 121 -29.26 4.07 -14.41
C PHE A 121 -30.60 4.67 -13.99
N GLN A 122 -31.49 3.80 -13.53
CA GLN A 122 -32.81 4.19 -13.03
C GLN A 122 -32.74 4.83 -11.64
N GLY A 123 -33.75 5.60 -11.28
CA GLY A 123 -33.91 6.14 -9.92
C GLY A 123 -32.94 7.27 -9.55
N GLY A 124 -32.31 7.93 -10.54
CA GLY A 124 -31.39 9.05 -10.30
C GLY A 124 -30.01 8.66 -9.79
N VAL A 125 -29.71 7.35 -9.76
CA VAL A 125 -28.40 6.81 -9.39
C VAL A 125 -27.40 7.14 -10.50
N VAL A 126 -26.22 7.66 -10.14
CA VAL A 126 -25.14 7.95 -11.10
C VAL A 126 -23.94 7.02 -10.96
N GLY A 127 -23.89 6.23 -9.89
CA GLY A 127 -22.86 5.23 -9.67
C GLY A 127 -23.27 4.22 -8.59
N LYS A 128 -22.52 3.12 -8.52
CA LYS A 128 -22.66 2.09 -7.48
C LYS A 128 -21.31 1.45 -7.16
N ALA A 129 -21.06 1.26 -5.88
CA ALA A 129 -19.94 0.51 -5.35
C ALA A 129 -20.32 -0.22 -4.06
N LEU A 130 -19.58 -1.28 -3.75
CA LEU A 130 -19.66 -1.95 -2.45
C LEU A 130 -18.82 -1.19 -1.42
N LYS A 131 -19.25 -1.26 -0.15
CA LYS A 131 -18.59 -0.58 0.96
C LYS A 131 -17.44 -1.42 1.54
N GLY A 132 -16.23 -0.84 1.57
CA GLY A 132 -15.03 -1.42 2.17
C GLY A 132 -14.24 -2.51 1.41
N PRO A 133 -14.56 -2.95 0.17
CA PRO A 133 -13.82 -4.01 -0.50
C PRO A 133 -12.50 -3.55 -1.15
N MET A 134 -11.96 -2.37 -0.83
CA MET A 134 -10.66 -1.94 -1.35
C MET A 134 -9.61 -3.06 -1.16
N CYS A 135 -8.68 -3.20 -2.10
CA CYS A 135 -7.72 -4.31 -2.21
C CYS A 135 -8.29 -5.71 -2.52
N THR A 136 -9.56 -6.02 -2.24
CA THR A 136 -10.08 -7.38 -2.41
C THR A 136 -10.02 -7.85 -3.87
N TYR A 137 -9.76 -9.14 -4.08
CA TYR A 137 -9.73 -9.75 -5.41
C TYR A 137 -11.12 -9.75 -6.06
N GLU A 138 -12.16 -10.04 -5.27
CA GLU A 138 -13.50 -10.22 -5.83
C GLU A 138 -14.27 -8.91 -5.99
N PHE A 139 -14.12 -7.96 -5.06
CA PHE A 139 -15.11 -6.89 -4.89
C PHE A 139 -14.54 -5.46 -5.00
N SER A 140 -13.23 -5.28 -5.20
CA SER A 140 -12.60 -3.95 -5.25
C SER A 140 -12.88 -3.23 -6.58
N GLY A 141 -14.04 -2.57 -6.65
CA GLY A 141 -14.41 -1.74 -7.78
C GLY A 141 -15.78 -1.10 -7.66
N GLY A 142 -16.15 -0.37 -8.69
CA GLY A 142 -17.42 0.34 -8.80
C GLY A 142 -17.80 0.59 -10.25
N VAL A 143 -19.00 1.13 -10.43
CA VAL A 143 -19.53 1.53 -11.74
C VAL A 143 -20.03 2.97 -11.64
N ALA A 144 -19.70 3.80 -12.62
CA ALA A 144 -20.07 5.21 -12.69
C ALA A 144 -20.60 5.53 -14.09
N MET A 145 -21.67 6.31 -14.14
CA MET A 145 -22.19 6.84 -15.39
C MET A 145 -21.26 7.92 -15.94
N ASP A 146 -21.05 7.90 -17.25
CA ASP A 146 -20.39 8.98 -17.98
C ASP A 146 -21.40 10.11 -18.29
N HIS A 147 -21.97 10.69 -17.23
CA HIS A 147 -23.24 11.43 -17.27
C HIS A 147 -23.14 12.91 -17.67
N SER A 148 -21.93 13.44 -17.85
CA SER A 148 -21.73 14.87 -18.13
C SER A 148 -20.52 15.12 -19.02
N PRO A 149 -20.57 16.07 -19.98
CA PRO A 149 -19.38 16.50 -20.70
C PRO A 149 -18.33 17.12 -19.77
N THR A 150 -18.77 17.71 -18.66
CA THR A 150 -17.89 18.27 -17.62
C THR A 150 -17.22 17.14 -16.85
N VAL A 151 -15.93 16.92 -17.15
CA VAL A 151 -15.13 15.82 -16.60
C VAL A 151 -15.15 15.78 -15.06
N GLY A 152 -15.09 16.95 -14.41
CA GLY A 152 -15.09 17.03 -12.95
C GLY A 152 -16.32 16.40 -12.28
N LEU A 153 -17.50 16.45 -12.91
CA LEU A 153 -18.70 15.82 -12.36
C LEU A 153 -18.62 14.29 -12.40
N VAL A 154 -18.09 13.72 -13.48
CA VAL A 154 -17.88 12.28 -13.61
C VAL A 154 -16.75 11.82 -12.69
N ALA A 155 -15.67 12.61 -12.59
CA ALA A 155 -14.56 12.34 -11.68
C ALA A 155 -14.99 12.34 -10.21
N THR A 156 -15.86 13.27 -9.78
CA THR A 156 -16.44 13.21 -8.44
C THR A 156 -17.27 11.96 -8.23
N THR A 157 -18.05 11.51 -9.22
CA THR A 157 -18.79 10.24 -9.11
C THR A 157 -17.83 9.07 -8.93
N VAL A 158 -16.76 8.98 -9.73
CA VAL A 158 -15.73 7.94 -9.55
C VAL A 158 -15.08 8.01 -8.16
N ALA A 159 -14.75 9.22 -7.68
CA ALA A 159 -14.20 9.41 -6.35
C ALA A 159 -15.19 9.02 -5.23
N HIS A 160 -16.48 9.29 -5.41
CA HIS A 160 -17.54 8.88 -4.49
C HIS A 160 -17.65 7.35 -4.41
N GLU A 161 -17.69 6.67 -5.55
CA GLU A 161 -17.76 5.20 -5.59
C GLU A 161 -16.48 4.54 -5.03
N MET A 162 -15.32 5.11 -5.31
CA MET A 162 -14.07 4.71 -4.65
C MET A 162 -14.11 4.99 -3.13
N GLY A 163 -14.78 6.07 -2.69
CA GLY A 163 -14.99 6.40 -1.28
C GLY A 163 -15.77 5.30 -0.56
N HIS A 164 -16.82 4.77 -1.19
CA HIS A 164 -17.48 3.56 -0.72
C HIS A 164 -16.51 2.38 -0.66
N ASN A 165 -15.67 2.16 -1.69
CA ASN A 165 -14.68 1.09 -1.62
C ASN A 165 -13.71 1.24 -0.43
N PHE A 166 -13.40 2.46 -0.01
CA PHE A 166 -12.63 2.80 1.20
C PHE A 166 -13.42 2.68 2.52
N GLY A 167 -14.70 2.32 2.47
CA GLY A 167 -15.56 2.14 3.64
C GLY A 167 -16.36 3.38 4.03
N MET A 168 -16.28 4.48 3.28
CA MET A 168 -17.02 5.70 3.57
C MET A 168 -18.53 5.50 3.32
N GLU A 169 -19.34 6.04 4.21
CA GLU A 169 -20.80 6.12 4.05
C GLU A 169 -21.21 7.49 3.52
N HIS A 170 -22.47 7.60 3.10
CA HIS A 170 -23.03 8.90 2.75
C HIS A 170 -23.02 9.86 3.93
N ASP A 171 -22.80 11.14 3.63
CA ASP A 171 -22.86 12.19 4.62
C ASP A 171 -24.27 12.36 5.18
N ASN A 172 -24.37 12.45 6.51
CA ASN A 172 -25.58 12.87 7.20
C ASN A 172 -25.50 14.37 7.49
N ASP A 173 -26.37 15.15 6.83
CA ASP A 173 -26.40 16.62 6.91
C ASP A 173 -26.49 17.18 8.34
N SER A 174 -26.97 16.39 9.32
CA SER A 174 -27.10 16.81 10.72
C SER A 174 -25.90 16.46 11.61
N LEU A 175 -25.05 15.53 11.19
CA LEU A 175 -23.93 15.00 11.99
C LEU A 175 -22.58 15.33 11.39
N CYS A 176 -22.47 15.31 10.06
CA CYS A 176 -21.22 15.45 9.34
C CYS A 176 -20.92 16.93 9.09
N HIS A 177 -19.72 17.37 9.45
CA HIS A 177 -19.25 18.70 9.08
C HIS A 177 -18.69 18.67 7.65
N CYS A 178 -19.25 19.48 6.76
CA CYS A 178 -18.77 19.67 5.40
C CYS A 178 -18.27 21.11 5.20
N PRO A 179 -17.05 21.33 4.66
CA PRO A 179 -16.55 22.67 4.34
C PRO A 179 -17.30 23.37 3.20
N ASP A 180 -17.88 22.57 2.29
CA ASP A 180 -18.70 23.03 1.16
C ASP A 180 -20.21 22.85 1.48
N ASP A 181 -21.10 23.35 0.62
CA ASP A 181 -22.55 23.06 0.71
C ASP A 181 -22.85 21.56 0.65
N LYS A 182 -22.05 20.80 -0.11
CA LYS A 182 -22.09 19.34 -0.22
C LYS A 182 -20.67 18.82 -0.34
N CYS A 183 -20.39 17.69 0.30
CA CYS A 183 -19.10 17.01 0.22
C CYS A 183 -19.16 15.85 -0.77
N ILE A 184 -18.01 15.27 -1.08
CA ILE A 184 -17.88 14.19 -2.08
C ILE A 184 -18.82 13.02 -1.76
N MET A 185 -19.02 12.68 -0.49
CA MET A 185 -19.90 11.59 -0.03
C MET A 185 -21.36 12.01 0.18
N ALA A 186 -21.80 13.18 -0.30
CA ALA A 186 -23.21 13.54 -0.27
C ALA A 186 -24.06 12.52 -1.06
N ALA A 187 -25.20 12.10 -0.49
CA ALA A 187 -26.06 11.08 -1.09
C ALA A 187 -26.74 11.48 -2.42
N SER A 188 -26.57 12.73 -2.85
CA SER A 188 -27.19 13.27 -4.06
C SER A 188 -26.25 14.24 -4.78
N SER A 189 -26.17 14.09 -6.09
CA SER A 189 -25.37 14.96 -6.94
C SER A 189 -25.90 16.40 -6.97
N SER A 190 -25.00 17.35 -7.16
CA SER A 190 -25.29 18.77 -7.40
C SER A 190 -24.76 19.22 -8.77
N ALA A 191 -25.22 20.37 -9.24
CA ALA A 191 -24.68 20.99 -10.46
C ALA A 191 -23.21 21.41 -10.31
N ILE A 192 -22.77 21.68 -9.08
CA ILE A 192 -21.38 21.98 -8.72
C ILE A 192 -20.74 20.69 -8.22
N SER A 193 -19.55 20.38 -8.74
CA SER A 193 -18.73 19.24 -8.32
C SER A 193 -18.10 19.55 -6.94
N PRO A 194 -18.47 18.82 -5.88
CA PRO A 194 -17.87 19.01 -4.56
C PRO A 194 -16.40 18.60 -4.56
N THR A 195 -15.61 19.25 -3.71
CA THR A 195 -14.14 19.07 -3.70
C THR A 195 -13.58 18.66 -2.34
N HIS A 196 -14.39 18.75 -1.29
CA HIS A 196 -14.01 18.39 0.07
C HIS A 196 -14.65 17.08 0.54
N TRP A 197 -13.93 16.41 1.44
CA TRP A 197 -14.42 15.29 2.23
C TRP A 197 -15.00 15.81 3.55
N SER A 198 -16.07 15.20 4.04
CA SER A 198 -16.67 15.57 5.33
C SER A 198 -15.89 15.00 6.51
N SER A 199 -16.18 15.48 7.73
CA SER A 199 -15.64 14.87 8.95
C SER A 199 -15.96 13.37 9.06
N CYS A 200 -17.17 12.94 8.70
CA CYS A 200 -17.57 11.53 8.70
C CYS A 200 -16.79 10.69 7.70
N SER A 201 -16.50 11.24 6.52
CA SER A 201 -15.67 10.57 5.51
C SER A 201 -14.26 10.30 6.05
N LEU A 202 -13.68 11.27 6.76
CA LEU A 202 -12.36 11.14 7.39
C LEU A 202 -12.35 10.10 8.52
N GLU A 203 -13.39 10.08 9.36
CA GLU A 203 -13.55 9.09 10.43
C GLU A 203 -13.70 7.67 9.88
N ASN A 204 -14.56 7.47 8.87
CA ASN A 204 -14.74 6.17 8.22
C ASN A 204 -13.44 5.66 7.58
N LEU A 205 -12.69 6.55 6.93
CA LEU A 205 -11.40 6.19 6.33
C LEU A 205 -10.36 5.82 7.39
N ALA A 206 -10.29 6.57 8.49
CA ALA A 206 -9.40 6.27 9.59
C ALA A 206 -9.70 4.87 10.16
N LEU A 207 -10.99 4.55 10.39
CA LEU A 207 -11.42 3.23 10.85
C LEU A 207 -11.06 2.13 9.84
N ALA A 208 -11.25 2.37 8.54
CA ALA A 208 -10.86 1.43 7.50
C ALA A 208 -9.35 1.14 7.51
N PHE A 209 -8.52 2.15 7.73
CA PHE A 209 -7.06 1.99 7.83
C PHE A 209 -6.63 1.31 9.13
N GLU A 210 -7.31 1.56 10.24
CA GLU A 210 -7.11 0.82 11.49
C GLU A 210 -7.40 -0.68 11.33
N HIS A 211 -8.43 -1.01 10.55
CA HIS A 211 -8.73 -2.39 10.16
C HIS A 211 -7.84 -2.91 9.01
N GLY A 212 -6.78 -2.20 8.62
CA GLY A 212 -5.79 -2.71 7.67
C GLY A 212 -6.23 -2.80 6.21
N MET A 213 -7.28 -2.07 5.82
CA MET A 213 -7.70 -1.95 4.41
C MET A 213 -6.62 -1.31 3.52
N ASP A 214 -5.70 -0.57 4.13
CA ASP A 214 -4.61 0.12 3.45
C ASP A 214 -3.41 -0.78 3.11
N TYR A 215 -3.49 -2.08 3.41
CA TYR A 215 -2.35 -2.99 3.36
C TYR A 215 -1.77 -3.14 1.95
N CYS A 216 -2.62 -3.32 0.91
CA CYS A 216 -2.16 -3.39 -0.49
C CYS A 216 -1.68 -2.04 -1.00
N LEU A 217 -2.22 -0.95 -0.45
CA LEU A 217 -1.99 0.40 -0.98
C LEU A 217 -0.64 0.99 -0.57
N ARG A 218 0.25 0.22 0.08
CA ARG A 218 1.57 0.71 0.51
C ARG A 218 2.62 0.60 -0.59
N ASN A 219 2.37 -0.15 -1.66
CA ASN A 219 3.29 -0.22 -2.79
C ASN A 219 3.09 0.91 -3.78
N LYS A 220 4.19 1.55 -4.13
CA LYS A 220 4.23 2.50 -5.23
C LYS A 220 3.99 1.80 -6.58
N PRO A 221 3.24 2.40 -7.52
CA PRO A 221 3.08 1.85 -8.87
C PRO A 221 4.43 1.73 -9.58
N ALA A 222 4.59 0.65 -10.35
CA ALA A 222 5.80 0.44 -11.15
C ALA A 222 5.79 1.26 -12.45
N SER A 223 4.61 1.44 -13.06
CA SER A 223 4.41 2.14 -14.32
C SER A 223 2.99 2.72 -14.39
N LEU A 224 2.82 3.82 -15.13
CA LEU A 224 1.52 4.43 -15.40
C LEU A 224 1.07 4.19 -16.85
N PHE A 225 -0.23 4.33 -17.10
CA PHE A 225 -0.80 4.09 -18.42
C PHE A 225 -0.41 5.19 -19.43
N LYS A 226 0.33 4.80 -20.48
CA LYS A 226 0.74 5.68 -21.60
C LYS A 226 1.30 7.03 -21.12
N SER A 227 2.31 6.97 -20.26
CA SER A 227 2.97 8.15 -19.72
C SER A 227 4.27 8.49 -20.47
N PRO A 228 4.91 9.65 -20.24
CA PRO A 228 4.65 10.66 -19.18
C PRO A 228 3.37 11.47 -19.40
N GLU A 229 2.78 12.00 -18.32
CA GLU A 229 1.61 12.91 -18.35
C GLU A 229 1.69 13.99 -17.27
N CYS A 230 2.05 15.22 -17.69
CA CYS A 230 2.16 16.34 -16.76
C CYS A 230 0.82 16.71 -16.12
N GLY A 231 0.81 16.79 -14.78
CA GLY A 231 -0.34 17.15 -13.96
C GLY A 231 -1.04 15.95 -13.33
N ASN A 232 -0.45 14.75 -13.42
CA ASN A 232 -0.95 13.54 -12.78
C ASN A 232 -0.40 13.35 -11.36
N MET A 233 0.43 14.28 -10.87
CA MET A 233 1.15 14.31 -9.60
C MET A 233 2.32 13.33 -9.48
N PHE A 234 2.58 12.43 -10.42
CA PHE A 234 3.72 11.53 -10.38
C PHE A 234 4.86 12.12 -11.21
N VAL A 235 6.08 12.14 -10.67
CA VAL A 235 7.23 12.59 -11.46
C VAL A 235 7.70 11.46 -12.37
N GLU A 236 7.66 11.71 -13.68
CA GLU A 236 7.96 10.73 -14.73
C GLU A 236 9.16 11.14 -15.59
N GLU A 237 9.56 10.26 -16.53
CA GLU A 237 10.70 10.56 -17.40
C GLU A 237 10.45 11.85 -18.21
N GLY A 238 11.39 12.79 -18.10
CA GLY A 238 11.32 14.10 -18.76
C GLY A 238 10.75 15.23 -17.89
N GLU A 239 10.15 14.92 -16.75
CA GLU A 239 9.66 15.89 -15.78
C GLU A 239 10.70 16.17 -14.70
N GLU A 240 10.69 17.39 -14.15
CA GLU A 240 11.52 17.74 -12.97
C GLU A 240 10.67 17.81 -11.70
N CYS A 241 9.36 17.96 -11.85
CA CYS A 241 8.39 18.00 -10.76
C CYS A 241 6.98 17.82 -11.34
N ASP A 242 6.04 17.31 -10.54
CA ASP A 242 4.63 17.31 -10.87
C ASP A 242 3.81 17.56 -9.59
N CYS A 243 3.11 18.69 -9.55
CA CYS A 243 2.26 19.09 -8.43
C CYS A 243 0.75 18.93 -8.70
N GLY A 244 0.40 18.24 -9.78
CA GLY A 244 -0.96 18.01 -10.22
C GLY A 244 -1.53 19.16 -11.05
N LEU A 245 -2.85 19.24 -11.08
CA LEU A 245 -3.59 20.17 -11.92
C LEU A 245 -3.26 21.65 -11.60
N PRO A 246 -3.17 22.55 -12.60
CA PRO A 246 -2.79 23.96 -12.40
C PRO A 246 -3.61 24.73 -11.36
N GLY A 247 -4.91 24.47 -11.25
CA GLY A 247 -5.80 25.11 -10.27
C GLY A 247 -5.71 24.53 -8.84
N ARG A 248 -4.90 23.49 -8.63
CA ARG A 248 -4.77 22.77 -7.36
C ARG A 248 -3.32 22.58 -6.90
N CYS A 249 -2.35 22.98 -7.74
CA CYS A 249 -0.94 22.97 -7.38
C CYS A 249 -0.64 24.08 -6.37
N ASP A 250 -0.24 23.68 -5.16
CA ASP A 250 0.20 24.59 -4.09
C ASP A 250 1.72 24.56 -3.88
N ASN A 251 2.46 23.94 -4.81
CA ASN A 251 3.91 23.84 -4.77
C ASN A 251 4.56 25.07 -5.41
N PRO A 252 5.22 25.96 -4.64
CA PRO A 252 5.82 27.17 -5.17
C PRO A 252 7.09 26.90 -6.01
N CYS A 253 7.59 25.66 -6.01
CA CYS A 253 8.82 25.26 -6.69
C CYS A 253 8.56 24.67 -8.08
N CYS A 254 7.31 24.30 -8.38
CA CYS A 254 6.94 23.56 -9.59
C CYS A 254 5.98 24.34 -10.48
N ASN A 255 6.26 24.40 -11.78
CA ASN A 255 5.33 24.92 -12.76
C ASN A 255 4.36 23.81 -13.22
N PRO A 256 3.06 23.87 -12.85
CA PRO A 256 2.10 22.81 -13.15
C PRO A 256 1.71 22.70 -14.63
N LEU A 257 2.06 23.69 -15.46
CA LEU A 257 1.79 23.64 -16.90
C LEU A 257 2.89 22.93 -17.69
N THR A 258 4.09 22.84 -17.13
CA THR A 258 5.27 22.32 -17.83
C THR A 258 5.94 21.15 -17.10
N CYS A 259 5.57 20.89 -15.84
CA CYS A 259 6.23 19.91 -14.97
C CYS A 259 7.75 20.12 -14.88
N LYS A 260 8.11 21.40 -14.75
CA LYS A 260 9.48 21.91 -14.64
C LYS A 260 9.62 22.77 -13.40
N LEU A 261 10.83 22.81 -12.86
CA LEU A 261 11.14 23.66 -11.73
C LEU A 261 11.00 25.14 -12.11
N HIS A 262 10.54 25.95 -11.16
CA HIS A 262 10.64 27.40 -11.27
C HIS A 262 12.10 27.86 -11.26
N VAL A 263 12.35 29.06 -11.79
CA VAL A 263 13.70 29.65 -11.80
C VAL A 263 14.25 29.74 -10.38
N ASN A 264 15.49 29.26 -10.17
CA ASN A 264 16.20 29.15 -8.89
C ASN A 264 15.73 28.05 -7.93
N ALA A 265 14.72 27.26 -8.28
CA ALA A 265 14.43 26.03 -7.56
C ALA A 265 15.46 24.95 -7.91
N THR A 266 15.89 24.20 -6.91
CA THR A 266 16.82 23.06 -7.06
C THR A 266 16.17 21.73 -6.74
N CYS A 267 14.95 21.79 -6.20
CA CYS A 267 14.08 20.68 -5.90
C CYS A 267 12.63 21.18 -5.85
N ALA A 268 11.68 20.27 -5.97
CA ALA A 268 10.27 20.55 -5.71
C ALA A 268 9.55 19.36 -5.05
N THR A 269 10.19 18.21 -4.93
CA THR A 269 9.58 16.95 -4.52
C THR A 269 10.46 16.20 -3.52
N GLY A 270 9.91 15.17 -2.88
CA GLY A 270 10.63 14.27 -1.99
C GLY A 270 10.87 14.82 -0.58
N ASP A 271 11.04 13.89 0.38
CA ASP A 271 11.19 14.20 1.81
C ASP A 271 12.44 15.05 2.13
N CYS A 272 13.40 15.14 1.21
CA CYS A 272 14.61 15.94 1.34
C CYS A 272 14.56 17.27 0.58
N CYS A 273 13.41 17.70 0.06
CA CYS A 273 13.21 19.07 -0.40
C CYS A 273 12.54 19.93 0.68
N ASP A 274 13.06 21.12 0.91
CA ASP A 274 12.33 22.18 1.61
C ASP A 274 11.52 22.97 0.58
N THR A 275 10.22 22.68 0.49
CA THR A 275 9.31 23.33 -0.48
C THR A 275 9.03 24.79 -0.16
N ALA A 276 9.38 25.29 1.03
CA ALA A 276 9.28 26.72 1.33
C ALA A 276 10.45 27.51 0.70
N THR A 277 11.62 26.88 0.55
CA THR A 277 12.83 27.50 -0.01
C THR A 277 13.21 26.97 -1.40
N CYS A 278 12.56 25.90 -1.86
CA CYS A 278 12.86 25.16 -3.08
C CYS A 278 14.31 24.67 -3.15
N ARG A 279 14.86 24.30 -1.98
CA ARG A 279 16.23 23.84 -1.80
C ARG A 279 16.29 22.49 -1.10
N VAL A 280 17.28 21.70 -1.50
CA VAL A 280 17.57 20.42 -0.86
C VAL A 280 17.95 20.66 0.61
N LYS A 281 17.36 19.87 1.50
CA LYS A 281 17.63 19.89 2.95
C LYS A 281 19.07 19.50 3.22
N ASN A 282 19.64 20.04 4.29
CA ASN A 282 21.03 19.77 4.68
C ASN A 282 21.28 18.29 4.96
N ALA A 283 22.50 17.84 4.68
CA ALA A 283 22.96 16.51 5.05
C ALA A 283 22.77 16.26 6.56
N GLY A 284 22.35 15.07 6.95
CA GLY A 284 22.07 14.77 8.36
C GLY A 284 20.62 15.00 8.80
N THR A 285 19.78 15.60 7.95
CA THR A 285 18.35 15.76 8.24
C THR A 285 17.65 14.41 8.11
N ALA A 286 17.02 13.90 9.18
CA ALA A 286 16.25 12.66 9.10
C ALA A 286 15.07 12.84 8.12
N CYS A 287 15.02 11.99 7.09
CA CYS A 287 13.92 11.97 6.11
C CYS A 287 12.99 10.78 6.32
N ARG A 288 13.53 9.66 6.83
CA ARG A 288 12.72 8.51 7.28
C ARG A 288 13.20 8.02 8.62
N SER A 289 12.27 7.91 9.56
CA SER A 289 12.49 7.26 10.85
C SER A 289 12.32 5.76 10.72
N SER A 290 13.10 4.98 11.47
CA SER A 290 12.85 3.54 11.66
C SER A 290 11.43 3.29 12.18
N LEU A 291 10.68 2.43 11.49
CA LEU A 291 9.30 2.06 11.82
C LEU A 291 9.22 0.92 12.85
N GLN A 292 10.20 0.02 12.86
CA GLN A 292 10.22 -1.20 13.67
C GLN A 292 11.66 -1.59 14.04
N GLU A 293 11.82 -2.53 14.97
CA GLU A 293 13.12 -3.00 15.45
C GLU A 293 14.09 -3.43 14.33
N CYS A 294 13.58 -3.98 13.23
CA CYS A 294 14.38 -4.47 12.10
C CYS A 294 14.60 -3.43 11.00
N ASP A 295 14.02 -2.25 11.12
CA ASP A 295 14.10 -1.16 10.16
C ASP A 295 15.16 -0.14 10.59
N LEU A 296 15.87 0.49 9.65
CA LEU A 296 16.90 1.50 9.94
C LEU A 296 16.39 2.90 9.58
N PRO A 297 16.92 3.98 10.15
CA PRO A 297 16.56 5.34 9.71
C PRO A 297 17.40 5.78 8.50
N GLU A 298 16.87 6.69 7.68
CA GLU A 298 17.63 7.37 6.62
C GLU A 298 17.60 8.89 6.75
N TYR A 299 18.65 9.48 6.22
CA TYR A 299 18.99 10.87 6.35
C TYR A 299 19.28 11.47 4.97
N CYS A 300 18.85 12.72 4.79
CA CYS A 300 19.17 13.47 3.59
C CYS A 300 20.69 13.54 3.40
N THR A 301 21.11 13.43 2.15
CA THR A 301 22.53 13.50 1.76
C THR A 301 23.00 14.92 1.51
N GLY A 302 22.09 15.89 1.46
CA GLY A 302 22.36 17.27 1.04
C GLY A 302 22.53 17.45 -0.47
N LYS A 303 22.36 16.38 -1.27
CA LYS A 303 22.60 16.38 -2.73
C LYS A 303 21.38 15.98 -3.56
N SER A 304 20.41 15.31 -2.93
CA SER A 304 19.21 14.79 -3.57
C SER A 304 17.99 15.29 -2.81
N GLU A 305 16.93 15.60 -3.54
CA GLU A 305 15.62 15.94 -2.98
C GLU A 305 14.85 14.72 -2.45
N TYR A 306 15.26 13.51 -2.87
CA TYR A 306 14.72 12.25 -2.39
C TYR A 306 15.51 11.71 -1.21
N CYS A 307 14.77 11.15 -0.24
CA CYS A 307 15.36 10.33 0.82
C CYS A 307 16.07 9.13 0.19
N PRO A 308 17.22 8.70 0.74
CA PRO A 308 17.89 7.49 0.27
C PRO A 308 16.98 6.26 0.35
N ALA A 309 17.37 5.19 -0.35
CA ALA A 309 16.60 3.95 -0.36
C ALA A 309 16.44 3.39 1.06
N ASP A 310 15.26 2.82 1.34
CA ASP A 310 14.91 2.19 2.61
C ASP A 310 15.91 1.06 2.95
N LEU A 311 16.60 1.23 4.08
CA LEU A 311 17.53 0.24 4.60
C LEU A 311 16.91 -0.45 5.81
N HIS A 312 17.20 -1.74 5.92
CA HIS A 312 16.80 -2.54 7.07
C HIS A 312 17.95 -3.41 7.54
N LYS A 313 17.84 -3.93 8.78
CA LYS A 313 18.76 -4.91 9.32
C LYS A 313 18.81 -6.16 8.43
N LEU A 314 19.95 -6.83 8.41
CA LEU A 314 20.16 -8.05 7.66
C LEU A 314 19.12 -9.12 8.03
N ASP A 315 18.59 -9.79 7.01
CA ASP A 315 17.65 -10.90 7.20
C ASP A 315 18.28 -12.02 8.04
N GLY A 316 17.50 -12.59 8.96
CA GLY A 316 17.97 -13.58 9.92
C GLY A 316 18.55 -13.00 11.22
N THR A 317 18.61 -11.67 11.36
CA THR A 317 18.94 -11.02 12.65
C THR A 317 17.85 -11.31 13.67
N LEU A 318 18.19 -11.71 14.90
CA LEU A 318 17.20 -11.95 15.96
C LEU A 318 16.43 -10.67 16.32
N CYS A 319 15.12 -10.81 16.56
CA CYS A 319 14.25 -9.69 16.94
C CYS A 319 13.07 -10.16 17.81
N GLY A 320 12.28 -9.22 18.34
CA GLY A 320 11.06 -9.53 19.07
C GLY A 320 11.33 -10.30 20.36
N GLN A 321 12.38 -9.91 21.10
CA GLN A 321 12.90 -10.65 22.26
C GLN A 321 13.35 -12.08 21.89
N GLU A 322 14.05 -12.22 20.77
CA GLU A 322 14.59 -13.49 20.24
C GLU A 322 13.53 -14.53 19.82
N LYS A 323 12.26 -14.11 19.74
CA LYS A 323 11.13 -14.97 19.33
C LYS A 323 10.91 -14.99 17.81
N ALA A 324 11.55 -14.09 17.08
CA ALA A 324 11.49 -14.02 15.62
C ALA A 324 12.85 -13.58 15.05
N TYR A 325 12.89 -13.47 13.73
CA TYR A 325 14.02 -13.00 12.96
C TYR A 325 13.56 -11.87 12.02
N CYS A 326 14.42 -10.88 11.80
CA CYS A 326 14.24 -9.85 10.80
C CYS A 326 14.12 -10.50 9.42
N TYR A 327 13.12 -10.09 8.65
CA TYR A 327 13.01 -10.46 7.25
C TYR A 327 12.39 -9.32 6.45
N GLU A 328 13.22 -8.68 5.62
CA GLU A 328 12.97 -7.43 4.90
C GLU A 328 12.40 -6.31 5.79
N GLY A 329 13.11 -6.00 6.87
CA GLY A 329 12.77 -4.91 7.80
C GLY A 329 11.59 -5.18 8.73
N SER A 330 10.86 -6.29 8.56
CA SER A 330 9.77 -6.68 9.46
C SER A 330 10.25 -7.62 10.56
N CYS A 331 9.74 -7.41 11.79
CA CYS A 331 9.86 -8.35 12.89
C CYS A 331 8.46 -8.76 13.38
N ARG A 332 8.04 -10.00 13.13
CA ARG A 332 6.73 -10.49 13.61
C ARG A 332 6.79 -11.95 14.05
N THR A 333 6.24 -12.21 15.22
CA THR A 333 5.96 -13.57 15.72
C THR A 333 4.55 -14.02 15.30
N HIS A 334 4.25 -15.32 15.47
CA HIS A 334 2.87 -15.83 15.37
C HIS A 334 1.89 -15.04 16.23
N SER A 335 2.30 -14.66 17.44
CA SER A 335 1.43 -13.92 18.36
C SER A 335 1.26 -12.46 17.96
N ASP A 336 2.28 -11.81 17.38
CA ASP A 336 2.13 -10.47 16.81
C ASP A 336 1.12 -10.48 15.65
N GLN A 337 1.21 -11.48 14.79
CA GLN A 337 0.28 -11.63 13.68
C GLN A 337 -1.15 -11.95 14.16
N CYS A 338 -1.31 -12.79 15.20
CA CYS A 338 -2.62 -13.00 15.80
C CYS A 338 -3.20 -11.74 16.43
N ARG A 339 -2.37 -10.86 17.01
CA ARG A 339 -2.83 -9.57 17.53
C ARG A 339 -3.28 -8.61 16.43
N LEU A 340 -2.62 -8.65 15.28
CA LEU A 340 -3.05 -7.88 14.12
C LEU A 340 -4.45 -8.30 13.66
N LEU A 341 -4.71 -9.61 13.59
CA LEU A 341 -6.00 -10.14 13.08
C LEU A 341 -7.15 -10.01 14.09
N TRP A 342 -6.88 -10.28 15.37
CA TRP A 342 -7.90 -10.51 16.39
C TRP A 342 -7.82 -9.55 17.56
N GLY A 343 -7.04 -8.48 17.44
CA GLY A 343 -6.83 -7.49 18.50
C GLY A 343 -5.90 -7.95 19.63
N PRO A 344 -5.78 -7.16 20.70
CA PRO A 344 -4.76 -7.35 21.75
C PRO A 344 -4.78 -8.70 22.46
N SER A 345 -5.94 -9.38 22.47
CA SER A 345 -6.09 -10.71 23.08
C SER A 345 -5.50 -11.85 22.25
N GLY A 346 -5.16 -11.59 20.98
CA GLY A 346 -4.63 -12.56 20.03
C GLY A 346 -3.29 -13.16 20.45
N LYS A 347 -3.21 -14.49 20.41
CA LYS A 347 -1.99 -15.27 20.66
C LYS A 347 -1.90 -16.42 19.68
N GLY A 348 -0.68 -16.79 19.28
CA GLY A 348 -0.46 -18.03 18.54
C GLY A 348 -1.01 -19.21 19.35
N SER A 349 -1.77 -20.09 18.69
CA SER A 349 -2.34 -21.28 19.32
C SER A 349 -1.30 -22.40 19.45
N ASP A 350 -1.72 -23.51 20.04
CA ASP A 350 -0.87 -24.67 20.29
C ASP A 350 -0.33 -25.29 18.99
N ALA A 351 0.84 -25.93 19.07
CA ALA A 351 1.45 -26.62 17.94
C ALA A 351 0.50 -27.64 17.29
N LYS A 352 -0.35 -28.30 18.08
CA LYS A 352 -1.34 -29.26 17.58
C LYS A 352 -2.30 -28.66 16.56
N CYS A 353 -2.60 -27.36 16.65
CA CYS A 353 -3.44 -26.67 15.67
C CYS A 353 -2.78 -26.64 14.28
N TYR A 354 -1.47 -26.44 14.23
CA TYR A 354 -0.72 -26.29 12.98
C TYR A 354 -0.61 -27.60 12.19
N ASP A 355 -0.78 -28.76 12.82
CA ASP A 355 -0.86 -30.06 12.14
C ASP A 355 -1.96 -30.07 11.06
N GLN A 356 -3.04 -29.29 11.24
CA GLN A 356 -4.10 -29.17 10.25
C GLN A 356 -3.63 -28.58 8.93
N ASN A 357 -2.49 -27.88 8.90
CA ASN A 357 -1.98 -27.28 7.69
C ASN A 357 -1.57 -28.31 6.62
N THR A 358 -1.44 -29.59 7.00
CA THR A 358 -1.27 -30.73 6.08
C THR A 358 -2.54 -31.07 5.28
N HIS A 359 -3.73 -30.63 5.73
CA HIS A 359 -4.99 -30.93 5.05
C HIS A 359 -5.15 -30.21 3.72
N GLY A 360 -4.63 -28.98 3.60
CA GLY A 360 -4.77 -28.15 2.40
C GLY A 360 -6.23 -27.82 2.11
N ASN A 361 -6.90 -27.22 3.08
CA ASN A 361 -8.27 -26.73 2.98
C ASN A 361 -8.45 -25.44 3.80
N LYS A 362 -9.69 -24.97 3.94
CA LYS A 362 -10.03 -23.75 4.70
C LYS A 362 -9.70 -23.79 6.20
N THR A 363 -9.43 -24.96 6.79
CA THR A 363 -9.07 -25.09 8.22
C THR A 363 -7.56 -25.23 8.44
N GLY A 364 -6.78 -25.45 7.37
CA GLY A 364 -5.33 -25.49 7.42
C GLY A 364 -4.72 -25.70 6.03
N ASN A 365 -3.74 -24.87 5.69
CA ASN A 365 -3.08 -24.87 4.38
C ASN A 365 -1.72 -24.13 4.44
N CYS A 366 -0.96 -24.14 3.35
CA CYS A 366 0.26 -23.36 3.11
C CYS A 366 0.04 -22.26 2.06
N GLY A 367 -1.19 -21.77 1.93
CA GLY A 367 -1.56 -20.75 0.96
C GLY A 367 -2.87 -21.07 0.24
N TYR A 368 -3.55 -20.01 -0.18
CA TYR A 368 -4.82 -20.07 -0.90
C TYR A 368 -4.71 -19.38 -2.26
N LEU A 369 -4.76 -20.17 -3.33
CA LEU A 369 -4.72 -19.70 -4.72
C LEU A 369 -6.14 -19.33 -5.17
N LYS A 370 -6.53 -18.07 -4.91
CA LYS A 370 -7.88 -17.53 -5.20
C LYS A 370 -8.33 -17.70 -6.66
N VAL A 371 -7.38 -17.63 -7.60
CA VAL A 371 -7.68 -17.73 -9.05
C VAL A 371 -8.32 -19.07 -9.42
N ASN A 372 -7.90 -20.15 -8.76
CA ASN A 372 -8.39 -21.50 -9.02
C ASN A 372 -9.22 -22.06 -7.86
N ASP A 373 -9.46 -21.26 -6.82
CA ASP A 373 -10.14 -21.67 -5.58
C ASP A 373 -9.50 -22.95 -4.97
N THR A 374 -8.16 -22.94 -4.83
CA THR A 374 -7.41 -24.11 -4.36
C THR A 374 -6.51 -23.79 -3.17
N PHE A 375 -6.51 -24.68 -2.18
CA PHE A 375 -5.65 -24.59 -1.01
C PHE A 375 -4.43 -25.49 -1.17
N THR A 376 -3.25 -24.96 -0.84
CA THR A 376 -1.99 -25.70 -0.91
C THR A 376 -1.79 -26.49 0.38
N LYS A 377 -1.48 -27.79 0.29
CA LYS A 377 -1.11 -28.60 1.45
C LYS A 377 0.30 -28.24 1.92
N CYS A 378 0.50 -28.12 3.23
CA CYS A 378 1.85 -28.05 3.77
C CYS A 378 2.53 -29.43 3.77
N LEU A 379 3.85 -29.42 3.58
CA LEU A 379 4.71 -30.52 4.05
C LEU A 379 4.79 -30.47 5.58
N ASP A 380 5.00 -31.61 6.23
CA ASP A 380 5.03 -31.72 7.70
C ASP A 380 5.99 -30.72 8.36
N GLU A 381 7.18 -30.55 7.79
CA GLU A 381 8.20 -29.60 8.27
C GLU A 381 7.80 -28.13 8.13
N ASN A 382 6.80 -27.81 7.32
CA ASN A 382 6.36 -26.45 7.00
C ASN A 382 5.04 -26.06 7.68
N THR A 383 4.43 -26.98 8.43
CA THR A 383 3.14 -26.78 9.11
C THR A 383 3.10 -25.50 9.96
N HIS A 384 4.17 -25.20 10.70
CA HIS A 384 4.31 -23.98 11.51
C HIS A 384 4.50 -22.68 10.71
N CYS A 385 4.60 -22.75 9.39
CA CYS A 385 4.72 -21.61 8.48
C CYS A 385 3.52 -21.43 7.54
N GLY A 386 2.52 -22.31 7.62
CA GLY A 386 1.30 -22.23 6.82
C GLY A 386 0.28 -21.23 7.34
N LEU A 387 -0.99 -21.62 7.35
CA LEU A 387 -2.11 -20.86 7.91
C LEU A 387 -1.88 -20.63 9.41
N LEU A 388 -2.07 -19.40 9.85
CA LEU A 388 -1.88 -19.00 11.24
C LEU A 388 -3.06 -19.49 12.08
N HIS A 389 -2.74 -20.19 13.16
CA HIS A 389 -3.73 -20.62 14.16
C HIS A 389 -3.62 -19.76 15.41
N CYS A 390 -4.71 -19.14 15.80
CA CYS A 390 -4.80 -18.20 16.91
C CYS A 390 -5.74 -18.69 18.02
N SER A 391 -5.48 -18.19 19.22
CA SER A 391 -6.40 -18.16 20.36
C SER A 391 -6.64 -16.70 20.74
N HIS A 392 -7.89 -16.32 21.02
CA HIS A 392 -8.29 -14.95 21.34
C HIS A 392 -9.63 -14.93 22.08
N LEU A 393 -9.98 -13.76 22.63
CA LEU A 393 -11.26 -13.50 23.31
C LEU A 393 -12.26 -12.72 22.44
N ASN A 394 -11.79 -12.13 21.34
CA ASN A 394 -12.62 -11.33 20.44
C ASN A 394 -13.66 -12.21 19.71
N GLU A 395 -14.84 -11.66 19.46
CA GLU A 395 -15.93 -12.36 18.75
C GLU A 395 -15.82 -12.23 17.23
N ARG A 396 -15.17 -11.16 16.74
CA ARG A 396 -15.04 -10.83 15.31
C ARG A 396 -13.58 -10.61 14.93
N LEU A 397 -13.32 -10.74 13.63
CA LEU A 397 -12.06 -10.36 13.02
C LEU A 397 -11.94 -8.82 13.04
N GLU A 398 -10.82 -8.29 13.54
CA GLU A 398 -10.55 -6.85 13.56
C GLU A 398 -9.86 -6.38 12.27
N PHE A 399 -9.17 -7.29 11.57
CA PHE A 399 -8.43 -6.98 10.35
C PHE A 399 -9.20 -7.32 9.08
N GLY A 400 -9.28 -6.36 8.18
CA GLY A 400 -9.99 -6.45 6.91
C GLY A 400 -11.51 -6.43 7.12
N MET A 401 -12.23 -6.78 6.06
CA MET A 401 -13.67 -7.00 6.17
C MET A 401 -13.96 -8.46 6.47
N GLU A 402 -14.71 -8.70 7.55
CA GLU A 402 -15.13 -10.06 7.92
C GLU A 402 -15.96 -10.74 6.80
N SER A 403 -16.74 -9.97 6.04
CA SER A 403 -17.58 -10.47 4.94
C SER A 403 -16.81 -11.04 3.76
N VAL A 404 -15.53 -10.71 3.62
CA VAL A 404 -14.64 -11.20 2.54
C VAL A 404 -13.50 -12.06 3.08
N ALA A 405 -13.56 -12.42 4.37
CA ALA A 405 -12.64 -13.35 5.00
C ALA A 405 -13.30 -14.72 5.17
N VAL A 406 -12.52 -15.79 5.01
CA VAL A 406 -12.97 -17.16 5.32
C VAL A 406 -12.46 -17.50 6.71
N LEU A 407 -13.37 -17.54 7.68
CA LEU A 407 -13.05 -17.89 9.07
C LEU A 407 -13.29 -19.39 9.31
N SER A 408 -12.33 -20.05 9.95
CA SER A 408 -12.49 -21.44 10.40
C SER A 408 -12.09 -21.57 11.87
N HIS A 409 -12.78 -22.45 12.58
CA HIS A 409 -12.49 -22.78 13.97
C HIS A 409 -12.56 -24.30 14.20
N SER A 410 -11.73 -24.77 15.12
CA SER A 410 -11.72 -26.16 15.58
C SER A 410 -11.24 -26.22 17.03
N PHE A 411 -11.52 -27.33 17.71
CA PHE A 411 -11.17 -27.51 19.11
C PHE A 411 -10.54 -28.88 19.30
N PHE A 412 -9.39 -28.93 19.98
CA PHE A 412 -8.71 -30.16 20.33
C PHE A 412 -8.70 -30.34 21.84
N ASN A 413 -8.80 -31.58 22.29
CA ASN A 413 -8.57 -31.93 23.68
C ASN A 413 -7.14 -32.48 23.79
N VAL A 414 -6.29 -31.75 24.52
CA VAL A 414 -4.94 -32.19 24.87
C VAL A 414 -4.86 -32.21 26.39
N ASP A 415 -4.67 -33.40 26.96
CA ASP A 415 -4.55 -33.62 28.40
C ASP A 415 -5.70 -33.02 29.23
N GLY A 416 -6.94 -33.10 28.74
CA GLY A 416 -8.13 -32.58 29.41
C GLY A 416 -8.36 -31.08 29.21
N LYS A 417 -7.46 -30.38 28.50
CA LYS A 417 -7.59 -28.96 28.16
C LYS A 417 -8.11 -28.80 26.73
N ILE A 418 -9.15 -27.99 26.59
CA ILE A 418 -9.68 -27.61 25.27
C ILE A 418 -8.81 -26.52 24.67
N ILE A 419 -8.24 -26.78 23.51
CA ILE A 419 -7.39 -25.87 22.73
C ILE A 419 -8.20 -25.34 21.55
N PRO A 420 -8.50 -24.03 21.50
CA PRO A 420 -9.14 -23.41 20.35
C PRO A 420 -8.11 -23.13 19.24
N CYS A 421 -8.41 -23.58 18.03
CA CYS A 421 -7.65 -23.26 16.82
C CYS A 421 -8.55 -22.43 15.92
N ARG A 422 -8.29 -21.12 15.84
CA ARG A 422 -9.05 -20.19 15.01
C ARG A 422 -8.15 -19.61 13.94
N THR A 423 -8.69 -19.51 12.73
CA THR A 423 -7.93 -19.13 11.53
C THR A 423 -8.78 -18.15 10.72
N ALA A 424 -8.10 -17.29 9.97
CA ALA A 424 -8.72 -16.39 9.01
C ALA A 424 -7.93 -16.47 7.71
N ASN A 425 -8.60 -16.66 6.58
CA ASN A 425 -8.05 -16.37 5.26
C ASN A 425 -8.60 -15.03 4.80
N VAL A 426 -7.75 -14.03 4.62
CA VAL A 426 -8.16 -12.66 4.33
C VAL A 426 -7.88 -12.32 2.87
N ASP A 427 -8.88 -11.80 2.17
CA ASP A 427 -8.71 -11.35 0.80
C ASP A 427 -8.13 -9.93 0.71
N LEU A 428 -6.83 -9.84 0.44
CA LEU A 428 -6.13 -8.59 0.09
C LEU A 428 -5.76 -8.53 -1.39
N GLY A 429 -6.46 -9.26 -2.27
CA GLY A 429 -6.13 -9.31 -3.68
C GLY A 429 -5.19 -10.47 -4.03
N LEU A 430 -4.61 -10.40 -5.23
CA LEU A 430 -3.70 -11.42 -5.77
C LEU A 430 -2.22 -11.12 -5.55
N GLN A 431 -1.88 -9.85 -5.31
CA GLN A 431 -0.49 -9.38 -5.26
C GLN A 431 0.08 -9.41 -3.84
N ASP A 432 -0.77 -9.39 -2.82
CA ASP A 432 -0.37 -9.37 -1.42
C ASP A 432 -0.45 -10.72 -0.74
N VAL A 433 0.42 -10.89 0.25
CA VAL A 433 0.43 -12.07 1.11
C VAL A 433 -0.75 -11.99 2.08
N ASP A 434 -1.53 -13.07 2.13
CA ASP A 434 -2.65 -13.20 3.08
C ASP A 434 -2.13 -13.03 4.52
N PRO A 435 -2.58 -12.01 5.28
CA PRO A 435 -2.17 -11.78 6.66
C PRO A 435 -2.68 -12.87 7.61
N GLY A 436 -3.56 -13.74 7.13
CA GLY A 436 -3.96 -15.01 7.75
C GLY A 436 -2.87 -16.07 7.77
N LEU A 437 -1.78 -15.91 7.01
CA LEU A 437 -0.64 -16.81 7.03
C LEU A 437 0.39 -16.40 8.09
N VAL A 438 1.22 -17.35 8.51
CA VAL A 438 2.37 -17.06 9.37
C VAL A 438 3.34 -16.13 8.62
N PRO A 439 3.76 -15.00 9.22
CA PRO A 439 4.60 -14.02 8.54
C PRO A 439 6.02 -14.54 8.35
N ASN A 440 6.68 -14.12 7.27
CA ASN A 440 8.09 -14.42 7.09
C ASN A 440 8.93 -13.81 8.24
N GLY A 441 9.99 -14.51 8.63
CA GLY A 441 10.81 -14.19 9.81
C GLY A 441 10.29 -14.80 11.12
N ALA A 442 9.03 -15.28 11.17
CA ALA A 442 8.53 -15.98 12.35
C ALA A 442 9.31 -17.27 12.61
N ARG A 443 9.61 -17.54 13.89
CA ARG A 443 10.36 -18.74 14.29
C ARG A 443 9.51 -20.00 14.12
N CYS A 444 9.99 -20.96 13.34
CA CYS A 444 9.35 -22.27 13.15
C CYS A 444 10.16 -23.44 13.73
N GLY A 445 11.33 -23.16 14.31
CA GLY A 445 12.18 -24.17 14.94
C GLY A 445 13.47 -23.56 15.51
N HIS A 446 14.34 -24.43 16.01
CA HIS A 446 15.67 -24.01 16.45
C HIS A 446 16.52 -23.60 15.24
N ASN A 447 17.03 -22.35 15.23
CA ASN A 447 17.75 -21.75 14.10
C ASN A 447 17.00 -21.86 12.75
N LYS A 448 15.67 -21.83 12.80
CA LYS A 448 14.81 -21.85 11.61
C LYS A 448 13.77 -20.74 11.66
N MET A 449 13.40 -20.23 10.49
CA MET A 449 12.36 -19.22 10.32
C MET A 449 11.49 -19.49 9.11
N CYS A 450 10.30 -18.92 9.10
CA CYS A 450 9.39 -18.99 7.99
C CYS A 450 9.84 -18.05 6.87
N VAL A 451 9.91 -18.57 5.64
CA VAL A 451 10.07 -17.79 4.42
C VAL A 451 9.18 -18.45 3.36
N ASP A 452 8.24 -17.68 2.83
CA ASP A 452 7.30 -18.09 1.77
C ASP A 452 6.62 -19.42 2.11
N GLN A 453 6.06 -19.44 3.32
CA GLN A 453 5.33 -20.58 3.92
C GLN A 453 6.18 -21.85 4.10
N ARG A 454 7.52 -21.73 4.10
CA ARG A 454 8.46 -22.82 4.36
C ARG A 454 9.32 -22.56 5.59
N CYS A 455 9.58 -23.61 6.36
CA CYS A 455 10.46 -23.55 7.53
C CYS A 455 11.91 -23.82 7.14
N VAL A 456 12.66 -22.75 6.88
CA VAL A 456 14.04 -22.81 6.37
C VAL A 456 15.06 -22.52 7.46
N ALA A 457 16.29 -23.00 7.27
CA ALA A 457 17.40 -22.66 8.16
C ALA A 457 17.71 -21.16 8.05
N VAL A 458 17.94 -20.49 9.18
CA VAL A 458 18.30 -19.05 9.17
C VAL A 458 19.58 -18.82 8.37
N SER A 459 20.52 -19.76 8.43
CA SER A 459 21.78 -19.72 7.67
C SER A 459 21.61 -19.78 6.15
N SER A 460 20.48 -20.29 5.63
CA SER A 460 20.23 -20.29 4.18
C SER A 460 19.66 -18.97 3.66
N VAL A 461 19.29 -18.05 4.57
CA VAL A 461 18.70 -16.75 4.22
C VAL A 461 19.69 -15.60 4.46
N ILE A 462 20.52 -15.71 5.50
CA ILE A 462 21.58 -14.74 5.79
C ILE A 462 22.48 -14.60 4.56
N LYS A 463 22.48 -13.41 3.96
CA LYS A 463 23.45 -13.01 2.92
C LYS A 463 24.83 -12.76 3.56
N ALA A 464 25.83 -12.43 2.74
CA ALA A 464 27.15 -12.04 3.23
C ALA A 464 27.04 -10.97 4.33
N GLY A 465 27.63 -11.25 5.50
CA GLY A 465 27.60 -10.35 6.65
C GLY A 465 28.55 -9.17 6.49
N CYS A 466 28.43 -8.20 7.40
CA CYS A 466 29.20 -6.97 7.32
C CYS A 466 30.67 -7.14 7.76
N PRO A 467 31.59 -6.36 7.16
CA PRO A 467 32.99 -6.35 7.55
C PRO A 467 33.17 -5.94 9.02
N HIS A 468 34.10 -6.59 9.71
CA HIS A 468 34.51 -6.29 11.10
C HIS A 468 33.35 -6.17 12.11
N LYS A 469 32.20 -6.80 11.84
CA LYS A 469 30.98 -6.68 12.67
C LYS A 469 30.62 -5.22 13.00
N CYS A 470 30.85 -4.33 12.04
CA CYS A 470 30.58 -2.89 12.19
C CYS A 470 31.20 -2.28 13.46
N GLY A 471 32.40 -2.75 13.84
CA GLY A 471 33.13 -2.23 14.99
C GLY A 471 32.38 -2.33 16.32
N MET A 472 31.32 -3.14 16.39
CA MET A 472 30.33 -3.16 17.50
C MET A 472 29.60 -1.83 17.75
N ASN A 473 29.77 -0.85 16.86
CA ASN A 473 29.18 0.49 16.94
C ASN A 473 28.17 0.74 15.81
N GLY A 474 27.63 -0.31 15.20
CA GLY A 474 26.65 -0.22 14.14
C GLY A 474 25.93 -1.54 13.91
N GLU A 475 24.94 -1.49 13.03
CA GLU A 475 24.15 -2.62 12.58
C GLU A 475 24.50 -2.98 11.14
N CYS A 476 24.38 -4.26 10.77
CA CYS A 476 24.57 -4.68 9.39
C CYS A 476 23.27 -4.49 8.60
N ASN A 477 23.31 -3.69 7.54
CA ASN A 477 22.15 -3.48 6.69
C ASN A 477 21.99 -4.59 5.63
N ASN A 478 20.86 -4.56 4.93
CA ASN A 478 20.48 -5.48 3.86
C ASN A 478 21.38 -5.47 2.62
N LEU A 479 22.25 -4.47 2.48
CA LEU A 479 23.26 -4.38 1.43
C LEU A 479 24.63 -4.96 1.87
N GLY A 480 24.73 -5.51 3.08
CA GLY A 480 25.99 -6.03 3.63
C GLY A 480 26.98 -4.94 4.04
N LYS A 481 26.48 -3.73 4.30
CA LYS A 481 27.25 -2.57 4.75
C LYS A 481 26.83 -2.11 6.15
N CYS A 482 27.73 -1.42 6.83
CA CYS A 482 27.47 -0.98 8.19
C CYS A 482 26.66 0.30 8.26
N HIS A 483 25.63 0.26 9.10
CA HIS A 483 24.86 1.40 9.55
C HIS A 483 25.32 1.80 10.96
N CYS A 484 26.16 2.82 11.04
CA CYS A 484 26.83 3.24 12.25
C CYS A 484 25.94 4.07 13.16
N LYS A 485 26.09 3.87 14.48
CA LYS A 485 25.50 4.71 15.50
C LYS A 485 26.01 6.14 15.37
N ALA A 486 25.19 7.11 15.77
CA ALA A 486 25.61 8.50 15.85
C ALA A 486 26.91 8.62 16.66
N GLY A 487 27.89 9.33 16.09
CA GLY A 487 29.24 9.42 16.66
C GLY A 487 30.27 8.49 16.02
N PHE A 488 29.91 7.58 15.11
CA PHE A 488 30.86 6.68 14.42
C PHE A 488 30.71 6.73 12.90
N ASP A 489 31.82 6.68 12.15
CA ASP A 489 31.78 6.78 10.68
C ASP A 489 31.71 5.42 9.98
N PRO A 490 30.88 5.29 8.91
CA PRO A 490 31.01 4.19 7.96
C PRO A 490 32.38 4.26 7.24
N PRO A 491 32.88 3.15 6.65
CA PRO A 491 32.16 1.91 6.36
C PRO A 491 32.25 0.83 7.46
N PHE A 492 33.06 1.03 8.50
CA PHE A 492 33.32 -0.01 9.52
C PHE A 492 32.88 0.36 10.94
N CYS A 493 32.44 1.60 11.19
CA CYS A 493 32.09 2.13 12.52
C CYS A 493 33.20 1.99 13.58
N GLN A 494 34.46 2.08 13.16
CA GLN A 494 35.63 1.96 14.05
C GLN A 494 36.18 3.33 14.49
N HIS A 495 35.83 4.40 13.79
CA HIS A 495 36.33 5.75 14.05
C HIS A 495 35.17 6.69 14.37
N PHE A 496 35.46 7.74 15.12
CA PHE A 496 34.46 8.76 15.46
C PHE A 496 34.05 9.58 14.24
N GLY A 497 32.76 9.86 14.12
CA GLY A 497 32.22 10.67 13.04
C GLY A 497 30.69 10.87 13.09
N VAL A 498 30.06 10.98 11.92
CA VAL A 498 28.71 11.53 11.78
C VAL A 498 27.57 10.51 11.94
N GLY A 499 27.87 9.20 11.96
CA GLY A 499 26.86 8.14 12.01
C GLY A 499 26.18 7.88 10.67
N GLY A 500 25.22 6.95 10.66
CA GLY A 500 24.46 6.58 9.46
C GLY A 500 25.17 5.55 8.60
N SER A 501 24.88 5.55 7.31
CA SER A 501 25.49 4.59 6.36
C SER A 501 25.80 5.26 5.03
N GLU A 502 26.68 4.65 4.24
CA GLU A 502 27.04 5.18 2.91
C GLU A 502 25.81 5.33 2.00
N ASP A 503 24.86 4.39 2.10
CA ASP A 503 23.66 4.34 1.26
C ASP A 503 22.42 4.98 1.92
N GLY A 504 22.46 5.23 3.23
CA GLY A 504 21.35 5.81 4.01
C GLY A 504 21.57 7.26 4.46
N GLY A 505 22.67 7.87 4.03
CA GLY A 505 23.07 9.22 4.44
C GLY A 505 23.69 9.29 5.84
N PRO A 506 24.32 10.44 6.17
CA PRO A 506 24.94 10.65 7.48
C PRO A 506 23.88 10.91 8.54
N ALA A 507 24.06 10.41 9.78
CA ALA A 507 23.07 10.63 10.85
C ALA A 507 23.14 12.03 11.48
N SER A 508 24.15 12.83 11.12
CA SER A 508 24.32 14.21 11.58
C SER A 508 25.00 15.05 10.49
N ASP A 509 24.90 16.37 10.60
CA ASP A 509 25.47 17.30 9.61
C ASP A 509 27.01 17.20 9.57
N PRO A 510 27.61 16.79 8.43
CA PRO A 510 29.06 16.74 8.27
C PRO A 510 29.76 18.10 8.40
N ASN A 511 29.02 19.20 8.20
CA ASN A 511 29.52 20.57 8.32
C ASN A 511 29.20 21.19 9.70
N GLY A 512 28.47 20.47 10.56
CA GLY A 512 28.15 20.89 11.90
C GLY A 512 29.39 20.91 12.82
N LYS A 513 29.40 21.78 13.84
CA LYS A 513 30.44 21.74 14.88
C LYS A 513 30.40 20.37 15.57
N ARG A 514 31.48 19.59 15.45
CA ARG A 514 31.64 18.30 16.15
C ARG A 514 31.53 18.49 17.66
N VAL A 515 30.39 18.17 18.25
CA VAL A 515 30.24 18.09 19.71
C VAL A 515 30.82 16.73 20.13
N LEU A 516 32.09 16.72 20.52
CA LEU A 516 32.71 15.57 21.18
C LEU A 516 32.04 15.38 22.55
N ILE A 517 31.08 14.46 22.63
CA ILE A 517 30.57 14.00 23.92
C ILE A 517 31.61 13.00 24.46
N CYS A 518 32.62 13.51 25.17
CA CYS A 518 33.53 12.69 25.94
C CYS A 518 32.79 12.08 27.13
N HIS A 519 32.34 10.83 27.01
CA HIS A 519 32.01 10.04 28.19
C HIS A 519 33.32 9.71 28.93
N ASN A 520 33.62 10.48 29.97
CA ASN A 520 34.62 10.09 30.97
C ASN A 520 34.14 8.81 31.66
N GLN A 521 34.56 7.66 31.17
CA GLN A 521 34.65 6.45 32.00
C GLN A 521 35.74 6.71 33.02
N LYS A 522 35.35 7.12 34.23
CA LYS A 522 36.22 7.03 35.40
C LYS A 522 36.44 5.55 35.70
N SER A 523 37.73 5.19 35.72
CA SER A 523 38.34 3.93 36.14
C SER A 523 37.80 3.39 37.45
#